data_AF-A0A2D5ABF4-F1
#
_entry.id   AF-A0A2D5ABF4-F1
#
_cell.length_a   1.000
_cell.length_b   1.000
_cell.length_c   1.000
_cell.angle_alpha   90.00
_cell.angle_beta   90.00
_cell.angle_gamma   90.00
#
_symmetry.space_group_name_H-M   'P 1'
#
loop_
_entity.id
_entity.type
_entity.pdbx_description
1 polymer ?
#
loop_
_entity_poly.entity_id
_entity_poly.type
_entity_poly.pdbx_seq_one_letter_code
_entity_poly.pdbx_strand_id
1 'polypeptide(L)'
;MVSIRWKDAESQGGPGWEDCEEMLEFARRPLTTVHTIGLLVHADEEQIAVTDTMTTDQMGGITKIPRGWIERIEYLHAAGAFDDRDADSSVSKDSIDGRDARSAG
;
A
#
# COMPACT_ATOMS: atom_id res chain seq x y z
N MET A 1 -1.86 0.57 -8.74
CA MET A 1 -2.29 1.17 -7.44
C MET A 1 -3.79 1.36 -7.46
N VAL A 2 -4.42 1.57 -6.31
CA VAL A 2 -5.84 1.87 -6.18
C VAL A 2 -6.05 3.11 -5.32
N SER A 3 -7.07 3.90 -5.65
CA SER A 3 -7.59 5.04 -4.89
C SER A 3 -8.98 4.65 -4.39
N ILE A 4 -9.19 4.67 -3.07
CA ILE A 4 -10.39 4.16 -2.41
C ILE A 4 -10.95 5.26 -1.51
N ARG A 5 -12.22 5.62 -1.71
CA ARG A 5 -13.00 6.43 -0.78
C ARG A 5 -13.97 5.52 -0.03
N TRP A 6 -13.96 5.58 1.30
CA TRP A 6 -14.73 4.68 2.14
C TRP A 6 -15.10 5.34 3.48
N LYS A 7 -16.10 4.80 4.17
CA LYS A 7 -16.49 5.22 5.52
C LYS A 7 -15.65 4.50 6.55
N ASP A 8 -14.95 5.25 7.39
CA ASP A 8 -14.23 4.69 8.53
C ASP A 8 -15.16 4.61 9.74
N ALA A 9 -15.21 3.44 10.36
CA ALA A 9 -15.98 3.27 11.58
C ALA A 9 -15.08 3.54 12.78
N GLU A 10 -15.44 4.56 13.52
CA GLU A 10 -14.75 4.96 14.73
C GLU A 10 -15.43 4.33 15.94
N SER A 11 -14.64 3.95 16.94
CA SER A 11 -15.14 3.57 18.26
C SER A 11 -14.75 4.62 19.29
N GLN A 12 -15.69 4.93 20.19
CA GLN A 12 -15.45 5.76 21.35
C GLN A 12 -15.68 4.91 22.60
N GLY A 13 -14.69 4.87 23.47
CA GLY A 13 -14.73 4.14 24.73
C GLY A 13 -13.36 4.07 25.38
N GLY A 14 -13.31 4.25 26.69
CA GLY A 14 -12.11 4.15 27.51
C GLY A 14 -12.06 2.86 28.33
N PRO A 15 -11.16 2.79 29.33
CA PRO A 15 -11.08 1.65 30.24
C PRO A 15 -12.25 1.58 31.26
N GLY A 16 -13.16 2.57 31.26
CA GLY A 16 -14.29 2.68 32.18
C GLY A 16 -15.65 2.53 31.50
N TRP A 17 -16.72 2.83 32.24
CA TRP A 17 -18.06 2.94 31.68
C TRP A 17 -18.28 4.34 31.11
N GLU A 18 -18.91 4.41 29.95
CA GLU A 18 -19.24 5.66 29.27
C GLU A 18 -20.64 6.14 29.64
N ASP A 19 -20.84 7.45 29.60
CA ASP A 19 -22.17 8.03 29.78
C ASP A 19 -23.08 7.74 28.58
N CYS A 20 -24.34 7.37 28.86
CA CYS A 20 -25.27 6.94 27.83
C CYS A 20 -25.65 8.08 26.87
N GLU A 21 -25.83 9.30 27.39
CA GLU A 21 -26.21 10.46 26.58
C GLU A 21 -25.05 10.84 25.65
N GLU A 22 -23.81 10.84 26.18
CA GLU A 22 -22.60 11.11 25.40
C GLU A 22 -22.39 10.08 24.27
N MET A 23 -22.58 8.79 24.56
CA MET A 23 -22.44 7.75 23.54
C MET A 23 -23.54 7.82 22.47
N LEU A 24 -24.76 8.20 22.84
CA LEU A 24 -25.85 8.42 21.88
C LEU A 24 -25.60 9.64 21.01
N GLU A 25 -24.97 10.69 21.55
CA GLU A 25 -24.54 11.84 20.75
C GLU A 25 -23.44 11.43 19.76
N PHE A 26 -22.41 10.70 20.22
CA PHE A 26 -21.35 10.20 19.38
C PHE A 26 -21.88 9.32 18.23
N ALA A 27 -22.79 8.39 18.54
CA ALA A 27 -23.36 7.47 17.55
C ALA A 27 -24.16 8.18 16.43
N ARG A 28 -24.62 9.42 16.65
CA ARG A 28 -25.32 10.22 15.64
C ARG A 28 -24.37 11.03 14.75
N ARG A 29 -23.09 11.12 15.11
CA ARG A 29 -22.10 11.84 14.30
C ARG A 29 -21.93 11.13 12.96
N PRO A 30 -21.79 11.88 11.86
CA PRO A 30 -21.57 11.28 10.55
C PRO A 30 -20.22 10.54 10.53
N LEU A 31 -20.18 9.36 9.91
CA LEU A 31 -18.93 8.65 9.69
C LEU A 31 -18.01 9.44 8.77
N THR A 32 -16.74 9.54 9.17
CA THR A 32 -15.68 10.18 8.40
C THR A 32 -15.47 9.44 7.08
N THR A 33 -15.39 10.18 5.96
CA THR A 33 -14.91 9.61 4.69
C THR A 33 -13.40 9.64 4.68
N VAL A 34 -12.78 8.47 4.54
CA VAL A 34 -11.34 8.31 4.37
C VAL A 34 -11.02 8.12 2.89
N HIS A 35 -9.89 8.71 2.46
CA HIS A 35 -9.33 8.50 1.13
C HIS A 35 -7.98 7.79 1.26
N THR A 36 -7.94 6.52 0.86
CA THR A 36 -6.74 5.68 0.90
C THR A 36 -6.22 5.45 -0.51
N ILE A 37 -4.91 5.65 -0.72
CA ILE A 37 -4.22 5.31 -1.96
C ILE A 37 -3.13 4.30 -1.63
N GLY A 38 -3.08 3.19 -2.36
CA GLY A 38 -2.09 2.15 -2.07
C GLY A 38 -1.93 1.09 -3.16
N LEU A 39 -1.06 0.13 -2.87
CA LEU A 39 -0.89 -1.10 -3.63
C LEU A 39 -2.02 -2.06 -3.25
N LEU A 40 -2.72 -2.58 -4.25
CA LEU A 40 -3.78 -3.56 -4.05
C LEU A 40 -3.13 -4.93 -3.79
N VAL A 41 -3.32 -5.47 -2.59
CA VAL A 41 -2.75 -6.76 -2.18
C VAL A 41 -3.77 -7.87 -2.35
N HIS A 42 -5.03 -7.63 -1.98
CA HIS A 42 -6.10 -8.61 -2.08
C HIS A 42 -7.45 -7.94 -2.34
N ALA A 43 -8.32 -8.65 -3.06
CA ALA A 43 -9.70 -8.24 -3.29
C ALA A 43 -10.58 -9.48 -3.49
N ASP A 44 -11.59 -9.64 -2.64
CA ASP A 44 -12.63 -10.69 -2.75
C ASP A 44 -14.02 -10.03 -2.72
N GLU A 45 -15.09 -10.76 -2.41
CA GLU A 45 -16.46 -10.23 -2.34
C GLU A 45 -16.74 -9.44 -1.05
N GLU A 46 -15.97 -9.64 0.01
CA GLU A 46 -16.21 -9.06 1.33
C GLU A 46 -15.34 -7.83 1.58
N GLN A 47 -14.10 -7.82 1.06
CA GLN A 47 -13.11 -6.82 1.43
C GLN A 47 -12.10 -6.49 0.32
N ILE A 48 -11.39 -5.39 0.54
CA ILE A 48 -10.17 -5.00 -0.17
C ILE A 48 -9.04 -4.80 0.85
N ALA A 49 -7.85 -5.31 0.55
CA ALA A 49 -6.66 -5.10 1.37
C ALA A 49 -5.62 -4.30 0.57
N VAL A 50 -5.12 -3.22 1.18
CA VAL A 50 -4.09 -2.35 0.58
C VAL A 50 -2.91 -2.14 1.51
N THR A 51 -1.75 -1.88 0.92
CA THR A 51 -0.52 -1.47 1.62
C THR A 51 0.12 -0.27 0.94
N ASP A 52 1.00 0.44 1.64
CA ASP A 52 1.78 1.54 1.10
C ASP A 52 3.08 1.08 0.43
N THR A 53 3.71 0.03 0.97
CA THR A 53 5.02 -0.48 0.52
C THR A 53 5.05 -2.00 0.49
N MET A 54 5.67 -2.58 -0.55
CA MET A 54 5.89 -4.01 -0.69
C MET A 54 7.29 -4.28 -1.26
N THR A 55 8.04 -5.20 -0.65
CA THR A 55 9.28 -5.78 -1.19
C THR A 55 9.04 -7.24 -1.55
N THR A 56 10.10 -7.97 -1.90
CA THR A 56 10.02 -9.40 -2.24
C THR A 56 9.52 -10.27 -1.08
N ASP A 57 9.88 -9.93 0.16
CA ASP A 57 9.64 -10.76 1.35
C ASP A 57 9.08 -9.96 2.55
N GLN A 58 8.95 -8.64 2.44
CA GLN A 58 8.41 -7.77 3.47
C GLN A 58 7.33 -6.84 2.91
N MET A 59 6.48 -6.31 3.79
CA MET A 59 5.39 -5.42 3.43
C MET A 59 5.11 -4.46 4.57
N GLY A 60 4.61 -3.27 4.22
CA GLY A 60 4.11 -2.31 5.19
C GLY A 60 2.82 -2.78 5.87
N GLY A 61 2.18 -1.87 6.61
CA GLY A 61 0.88 -2.15 7.22
C GLY A 61 -0.17 -2.52 6.17
N ILE A 62 -1.04 -3.47 6.49
CA ILE A 62 -2.21 -3.81 5.68
C ILE A 62 -3.43 -3.08 6.24
N THR A 63 -4.09 -2.30 5.38
CA THR A 63 -5.42 -1.76 5.65
C THR A 63 -6.46 -2.65 4.98
N LYS A 64 -7.33 -3.28 5.78
CA LYS A 64 -8.48 -4.06 5.30
C LYS A 64 -9.73 -3.18 5.32
N ILE A 65 -10.38 -3.05 4.17
CA ILE A 65 -11.55 -2.20 3.97
C ILE A 65 -12.72 -3.10 3.55
N PRO A 66 -13.79 -3.24 4.36
CA PRO A 66 -14.99 -3.95 3.97
C PRO A 66 -15.64 -3.30 2.74
N ARG A 67 -16.06 -4.10 1.76
CA ARG A 67 -16.67 -3.57 0.52
C ARG A 67 -17.96 -2.80 0.76
N GLY A 68 -18.75 -3.21 1.74
CA GLY A 68 -19.98 -2.52 2.10
C GLY A 68 -19.78 -1.07 2.56
N TRP A 69 -18.54 -0.69 2.91
CA TRP A 69 -18.22 0.65 3.41
C TRP A 69 -17.52 1.51 2.35
N ILE A 70 -17.25 0.96 1.18
CA ILE A 70 -16.57 1.65 0.09
C ILE A 70 -17.59 2.49 -0.69
N GLU A 71 -17.31 3.79 -0.80
CA GLU A 71 -18.08 4.71 -1.63
C GLU A 71 -17.60 4.69 -3.08
N ARG A 72 -16.28 4.55 -3.30
CA ARG A 72 -15.68 4.54 -4.64
C ARG A 72 -14.32 3.86 -4.67
N ILE A 73 -14.05 3.12 -5.75
CA ILE A 73 -12.72 2.59 -6.08
C ILE A 73 -12.33 3.06 -7.47
N GLU A 74 -11.09 3.53 -7.61
CA GLU A 74 -10.44 3.83 -8.88
C GLU A 74 -9.13 3.06 -8.99
N TYR A 75 -8.96 2.34 -10.10
CA TYR A 75 -7.69 1.70 -10.43
C TYR A 75 -6.78 2.72 -11.11
N LEU A 76 -5.61 2.94 -10.52
CA LEU A 76 -4.65 3.93 -10.97
C LEU A 76 -3.62 3.27 -11.91
N HIS A 77 -3.47 3.88 -13.07
CA HIS A 77 -2.51 3.48 -14.10
C HIS A 77 -1.32 4.45 -14.09
N ALA A 78 -0.15 3.98 -14.54
CA ALA A 78 1.01 4.84 -14.71
C ALA A 78 0.68 5.96 -15.72
N ALA A 79 0.97 7.20 -15.35
CA ALA A 79 0.86 8.33 -16.26
C ALA A 79 2.17 8.48 -17.05
N GLY A 80 2.19 7.95 -18.28
CA GLY A 80 3.32 8.11 -19.19
C GLY A 80 4.58 7.31 -18.81
N ALA A 81 5.52 7.19 -19.75
CA ALA A 81 6.79 6.51 -19.53
C ALA A 81 7.61 7.29 -18.50
N PHE A 82 8.04 6.62 -17.42
CA PHE A 82 9.20 7.09 -16.68
C PHE A 82 10.34 7.15 -17.69
N ASP A 83 10.82 8.35 -17.99
CA ASP A 83 11.90 8.53 -18.97
C ASP A 83 13.22 8.11 -18.30
N ASP A 84 13.42 6.81 -18.15
CA ASP A 84 14.63 6.19 -17.57
C ASP A 84 15.87 6.35 -18.49
N ARG A 85 15.80 7.20 -19.52
CA ARG A 85 16.87 7.43 -20.50
C ARG A 85 18.09 8.17 -19.95
N ASP A 86 18.06 8.63 -18.70
CA ASP A 86 19.20 9.29 -18.03
C ASP A 86 19.95 8.39 -17.02
N ALA A 87 19.62 7.09 -16.91
CA ALA A 87 20.47 6.13 -16.22
C ALA A 87 21.68 5.77 -17.13
N ASP A 88 22.55 6.76 -17.31
CA ASP A 88 23.69 6.69 -18.22
C ASP A 88 24.68 5.57 -17.86
N SER A 89 25.12 5.00 -18.96
CA SER A 89 25.93 3.84 -19.26
C SER A 89 27.40 3.90 -18.81
N SER A 90 27.67 4.00 -17.50
CA SER A 90 29.05 3.80 -16.98
C SER A 90 29.22 2.51 -16.18
N VAL A 91 28.87 1.36 -16.77
CA VAL A 91 29.54 0.11 -16.40
C VAL A 91 30.86 0.10 -17.17
N SER A 92 31.90 0.63 -16.53
CA SER A 92 33.28 0.50 -16.98
C SER A 92 33.58 -0.98 -17.20
N LYS A 93 33.79 -1.35 -18.46
CA LYS A 93 34.43 -2.61 -18.85
C LYS A 93 35.90 -2.54 -18.43
N ASP A 94 36.17 -2.84 -17.16
CA ASP A 94 37.53 -3.22 -16.80
C ASP A 94 37.77 -4.64 -17.28
N SER A 95 38.51 -4.66 -18.39
CA SER A 95 39.10 -5.77 -19.08
C SER A 95 39.84 -6.70 -18.11
N ILE A 96 39.33 -7.92 -17.92
CA ILE A 96 40.17 -9.04 -17.51
C ILE A 96 40.63 -9.72 -18.79
N ASP A 97 41.75 -9.21 -19.30
CA ASP A 97 42.54 -9.86 -20.32
C ASP A 97 43.10 -11.16 -19.75
N GLY A 98 42.81 -12.26 -20.45
CA GLY A 98 43.44 -13.53 -20.19
C GLY A 98 44.91 -13.51 -20.61
N ARG A 99 45.76 -14.19 -19.83
CA ARG A 99 46.74 -15.15 -20.35
C ARG A 99 47.41 -15.96 -19.24
N ASP A 100 47.37 -17.27 -19.48
CA ASP A 100 48.43 -18.27 -19.30
C ASP A 100 49.06 -18.49 -17.92
N ALA A 101 48.90 -19.71 -17.38
CA ALA A 101 49.97 -20.71 -17.42
C ALA A 101 49.58 -22.05 -16.74
N ARG A 102 49.51 -23.07 -17.58
CA ARG A 102 49.91 -24.49 -17.44
C ARG A 102 50.48 -25.01 -16.10
N SER A 103 50.23 -26.32 -15.93
CA SER A 103 51.04 -27.38 -15.28
C SER A 103 50.57 -27.75 -13.87
N ALA A 104 49.92 -28.90 -13.65
CA ALA A 104 50.40 -30.30 -13.64
C ALA A 104 50.63 -30.78 -12.20
N GLY A 105 50.14 -31.99 -11.88
CA GLY A 105 50.46 -32.72 -10.65
C GLY A 105 49.22 -33.28 -9.96
#